data_AF-A0A0E0R2K5-F1
#
_entry.id   AF-A0A0E0R2K5-F1
#
_cell.length_a   1.000
_cell.length_b   1.000
_cell.length_c   1.000
_cell.angle_alpha   90.00
_cell.angle_beta   90.00
_cell.angle_gamma   90.00
#
_symmetry.space_group_name_H-M   'P 1'
#
loop_
_entity.id
_entity.type
_entity.pdbx_description
1 polymer ?
#
loop_
_entity_poly.entity_id
_entity_poly.type
_entity_poly.pdbx_seq_one_letter_code
_entity_poly.pdbx_strand_id
1 'polypeptide(L)'
;MAALTVGHAAIVHATTRLEDARSTGRRRRRRGMITVRAAAAATSGWEPGSWRARPARQIPEYPDAAALEGAERELASFPPLVFAGEARKLEERLGDAAMGRAFLLQGGDCAESFKEFAANNIRDTFRLMLQMAVVLTFGGQMPTIKVGRMAGQFAKPRSNPTETIDGVTLPSYRGDIINSDGFDEKSRAPDPERLIRAYSQSASTLNLLRGFAHGGYADLQRVTQWNLDFLRDSTQGDRYMELSERVHDAIGFMVAAGLTPQHPIMTTAEFWTSHECLHLPYEQALTRVDSISGLYYDCSAHMLWVGERTRQLDGAHVEFLRGISNPLGVKVSDKLEPSELVKLCEILNPHNKPGRLTIITRMGAENTRVKLPHMIRAVRQAGLIVTWCELRAFFDVHEQEGSYPGGIHLEMTGQNVTECIGGSKTVTLDDLSSRYRTHCDPRLNASQSLELAFAIADRLRKKRDRAWNRLVYRAVA
;
A
#
# COMPACT_ATOMS: atom_id res chain seq x y z
N MET A 1 59.10 53.04 -30.49
CA MET A 1 59.23 52.06 -29.40
C MET A 1 58.35 50.87 -29.79
N ALA A 2 58.80 49.69 -30.23
CA ALA A 2 60.11 49.01 -30.17
C ALA A 2 60.61 48.79 -28.73
N ALA A 3 61.05 47.60 -28.26
CA ALA A 3 61.11 46.21 -28.80
C ALA A 3 60.99 45.22 -27.59
N LEU A 4 60.65 43.93 -27.61
CA LEU A 4 61.05 42.72 -28.39
C LEU A 4 62.41 42.07 -27.98
N THR A 5 62.42 41.25 -26.89
CA THR A 5 63.41 40.18 -26.46
C THR A 5 62.82 39.40 -25.26
N VAL A 6 62.96 38.10 -24.95
CA VAL A 6 63.67 36.88 -25.45
C VAL A 6 64.96 36.43 -24.68
N GLY A 7 64.89 35.27 -24.00
CA GLY A 7 65.98 34.47 -23.35
C GLY A 7 65.36 33.46 -22.33
N HIS A 8 65.54 32.12 -22.34
CA HIS A 8 66.73 31.24 -22.21
C HIS A 8 67.40 31.25 -20.80
N ALA A 9 67.83 30.14 -20.16
CA ALA A 9 67.61 28.69 -20.32
C ALA A 9 68.19 27.89 -19.10
N ALA A 10 68.15 26.54 -19.13
CA ALA A 10 68.67 25.54 -18.16
C ALA A 10 67.94 25.44 -16.79
N ILE A 11 67.61 24.28 -16.19
CA ILE A 11 68.03 22.84 -16.23
C ILE A 11 69.24 22.48 -15.34
N VAL A 12 68.97 21.75 -14.24
CA VAL A 12 69.89 20.79 -13.57
C VAL A 12 69.08 19.57 -13.14
N HIS A 13 69.65 18.35 -13.29
CA HIS A 13 69.03 17.07 -12.89
C HIS A 13 69.35 16.67 -11.45
N ALA A 14 68.43 15.93 -10.82
CA ALA A 14 68.74 14.80 -9.95
C ALA A 14 67.57 13.77 -10.01
N THR A 15 67.88 12.48 -10.05
CA THR A 15 66.88 11.39 -10.22
C THR A 15 67.16 10.21 -9.28
N THR A 16 66.21 9.25 -9.26
CA THR A 16 66.21 7.99 -8.49
C THR A 16 65.86 8.13 -6.99
N ARG A 17 65.22 7.14 -6.33
CA ARG A 17 64.85 5.77 -6.75
C ARG A 17 63.35 5.46 -6.64
N LEU A 18 62.92 4.45 -7.38
CA LEU A 18 61.70 3.67 -7.14
C LEU A 18 62.00 2.57 -6.10
N GLU A 19 61.02 2.25 -5.25
CA GLU A 19 60.86 0.89 -4.70
C GLU A 19 59.40 0.66 -4.26
N ASP A 20 58.93 -0.58 -4.39
CA ASP A 20 57.50 -0.95 -4.35
C ASP A 20 57.06 -1.38 -2.94
N ALA A 21 55.93 -0.86 -2.44
CA ALA A 21 55.30 -1.36 -1.20
C ALA A 21 53.76 -1.20 -1.22
N ARG A 22 53.04 -2.27 -1.51
CA ARG A 22 51.57 -2.30 -1.60
C ARG A 22 50.91 -2.37 -0.21
N SER A 23 50.04 -1.42 0.13
CA SER A 23 48.85 -1.71 0.98
C SER A 23 47.71 -0.72 0.76
N THR A 24 46.48 -1.22 0.55
CA THR A 24 45.30 -0.40 0.20
C THR A 24 44.26 -0.38 1.34
N GLY A 25 44.55 0.39 2.38
CA GLY A 25 43.68 0.57 3.55
C GLY A 25 42.35 1.28 3.23
N ARG A 26 41.27 0.51 3.06
CA ARG A 26 39.91 1.01 2.76
C ARG A 26 39.37 2.02 3.80
N ARG A 27 39.31 3.30 3.45
CA ARG A 27 38.42 4.30 4.11
C ARG A 27 36.93 3.96 3.88
N ARG A 28 36.37 2.99 4.62
CA ARG A 28 34.94 2.57 4.49
C ARG A 28 34.18 2.38 5.81
N ARG A 29 34.49 3.17 6.86
CA ARG A 29 33.78 3.17 8.16
C ARG A 29 33.53 4.58 8.74
N ARG A 30 32.66 5.40 8.11
CA ARG A 30 32.05 6.60 8.76
C ARG A 30 30.59 6.93 8.35
N ARG A 31 30.15 6.70 7.11
CA ARG A 31 28.77 7.09 6.69
C ARG A 31 27.63 6.38 7.44
N GLY A 32 27.73 5.06 7.67
CA GLY A 32 26.64 4.30 8.31
C GLY A 32 26.42 4.57 9.81
N MET A 33 27.34 5.27 10.48
CA MET A 33 27.25 5.53 11.93
C MET A 33 26.43 6.78 12.28
N ILE A 34 26.20 7.66 11.29
CA ILE A 34 25.43 8.90 11.45
C ILE A 34 23.93 8.61 11.31
N THR A 35 23.55 7.74 10.37
CA THR A 35 22.15 7.35 10.12
C THR A 35 21.50 6.63 11.30
N VAL A 36 22.22 5.69 11.93
CA VAL A 36 21.71 4.95 13.10
C VAL A 36 21.46 5.89 14.28
N ARG A 37 22.36 6.86 14.52
CA ARG A 37 22.23 7.82 15.63
C ARG A 37 21.06 8.79 15.47
N ALA A 38 20.71 9.17 14.24
CA ALA A 38 19.56 10.02 13.97
C ALA A 38 18.24 9.26 14.18
N ALA A 39 18.13 8.03 13.67
CA ALA A 39 16.91 7.24 13.81
C ALA A 39 16.64 6.81 15.27
N ALA A 40 17.68 6.46 16.03
CA ALA A 40 17.56 6.15 17.46
C ALA A 40 17.10 7.34 18.33
N ALA A 41 17.14 8.58 17.82
CA ALA A 41 16.58 9.74 18.52
C ALA A 41 15.06 9.88 18.32
N ALA A 42 14.51 9.39 17.20
CA ALA A 42 13.07 9.46 16.90
C ALA A 42 12.24 8.44 17.69
N THR A 43 12.85 7.31 18.06
CA THR A 43 12.21 6.23 18.84
C THR A 43 12.47 6.33 20.35
N SER A 44 12.84 7.51 20.86
CA SER A 44 13.03 7.72 22.30
C SER A 44 11.74 7.37 23.07
N GLY A 45 11.87 6.49 24.07
CA GLY A 45 10.73 5.96 24.82
C GLY A 45 9.72 5.16 23.99
N TRP A 46 10.13 4.52 22.89
CA TRP A 46 9.30 3.58 22.13
C TRP A 46 9.88 2.17 22.19
N GLU A 47 8.99 1.19 22.35
CA GLU A 47 9.25 -0.24 22.21
C GLU A 47 7.97 -0.91 21.65
N PRO A 48 8.01 -2.13 21.08
CA PRO A 48 6.83 -2.76 20.50
C PRO A 48 5.63 -2.91 21.46
N GLY A 49 5.85 -2.95 22.77
CA GLY A 49 4.80 -3.01 23.81
C GLY A 49 4.27 -1.64 24.29
N SER A 50 4.87 -0.51 23.88
CA SER A 50 4.58 0.82 24.45
C SER A 50 3.12 1.27 24.30
N TRP A 51 2.42 0.74 23.29
CA TRP A 51 0.99 0.96 23.06
C TRP A 51 0.11 0.49 24.22
N ARG A 52 0.54 -0.49 25.03
CA ARG A 52 -0.23 -1.02 26.17
C ARG A 52 -0.41 0.01 27.29
N ALA A 53 0.44 1.04 27.33
CA ALA A 53 0.33 2.16 28.24
C ALA A 53 -0.56 3.31 27.69
N ARG A 54 -1.30 3.08 26.60
CA ARG A 54 -2.17 4.08 25.95
C ARG A 54 -3.63 3.61 25.88
N PRO A 55 -4.61 4.53 25.75
CA PRO A 55 -5.99 4.16 25.45
C PRO A 55 -6.09 3.38 24.13
N ALA A 56 -6.43 2.09 24.21
CA ALA A 56 -6.74 1.26 23.07
C ALA A 56 -8.24 1.35 22.73
N ARG A 57 -8.58 1.25 21.44
CA ARG A 57 -9.96 1.09 20.97
C ARG A 57 -10.07 -0.12 20.06
N GLN A 58 -11.25 -0.73 19.98
CA GLN A 58 -11.59 -1.84 19.07
C GLN A 58 -10.87 -3.19 19.28
N ILE A 59 -9.82 -3.23 20.11
CA ILE A 59 -9.27 -4.48 20.67
C ILE A 59 -10.31 -5.06 21.65
N PRO A 60 -10.62 -6.37 21.57
CA PRO A 60 -11.54 -7.03 22.50
C PRO A 60 -10.85 -7.39 23.83
N GLU A 61 -11.62 -7.59 24.88
CA GLU A 61 -11.16 -8.27 26.09
C GLU A 61 -11.20 -9.79 25.85
N TYR A 62 -10.06 -10.47 26.05
CA TYR A 62 -9.96 -11.92 25.92
C TYR A 62 -10.32 -12.60 27.26
N PRO A 63 -11.11 -13.69 27.27
CA PRO A 63 -11.52 -14.37 28.51
C PRO A 63 -10.35 -14.95 29.32
N ASP A 64 -9.25 -15.31 28.64
CA ASP A 64 -7.99 -15.74 29.26
C ASP A 64 -6.83 -14.90 28.70
N ALA A 65 -6.24 -14.07 29.56
CA ALA A 65 -5.09 -13.24 29.23
C ALA A 65 -3.78 -14.04 29.12
N ALA A 66 -3.64 -15.13 29.88
CA ALA A 66 -2.44 -15.98 29.83
C ALA A 66 -2.39 -16.81 28.53
N ALA A 67 -3.56 -17.22 28.03
CA ALA A 67 -3.70 -17.82 26.70
C ALA A 67 -3.37 -16.80 25.58
N LEU A 68 -3.82 -15.55 25.69
CA LEU A 68 -3.45 -14.48 24.75
C LEU A 68 -1.92 -14.25 24.74
N GLU A 69 -1.29 -14.12 25.91
CA GLU A 69 0.17 -14.03 25.99
C GLU A 69 0.88 -15.29 25.46
N GLY A 70 0.26 -16.46 25.57
CA GLY A 70 0.73 -17.70 24.95
C GLY A 70 0.85 -17.58 23.45
N ALA A 71 -0.25 -17.21 22.79
CA ALA A 71 -0.29 -16.97 21.34
C ALA A 71 0.64 -15.83 20.89
N GLU A 72 0.79 -14.75 21.67
CA GLU A 72 1.77 -13.70 21.40
C GLU A 72 3.22 -14.22 21.42
N ARG A 73 3.59 -15.03 22.44
CA ARG A 73 4.93 -15.63 22.55
C ARG A 73 5.21 -16.63 21.42
N GLU A 74 4.21 -17.40 21.00
CA GLU A 74 4.35 -18.32 19.88
C GLU A 74 4.53 -17.57 18.55
N LEU A 75 3.68 -16.59 18.24
CA LEU A 75 3.83 -15.75 17.04
C LEU A 75 5.17 -15.00 16.98
N ALA A 76 5.70 -14.56 18.13
CA ALA A 76 7.01 -13.91 18.18
C ALA A 76 8.15 -14.84 17.73
N SER A 77 8.03 -16.15 18.00
CA SER A 77 8.99 -17.18 17.60
C SER A 77 8.95 -17.54 16.10
N PHE A 78 7.83 -17.27 15.43
CA PHE A 78 7.65 -17.60 14.02
C PHE A 78 8.48 -16.71 13.07
N PRO A 79 8.70 -17.13 11.81
CA PRO A 79 9.27 -16.27 10.78
C PRO A 79 8.48 -14.96 10.53
N PRO A 80 9.14 -13.90 10.03
CA PRO A 80 8.45 -12.74 9.48
C PRO A 80 7.73 -13.08 8.16
N LEU A 81 6.59 -12.45 7.88
CA LEU A 81 5.90 -12.59 6.58
C LEU A 81 6.58 -11.75 5.48
N VAL A 82 7.08 -10.58 5.85
CA VAL A 82 7.76 -9.64 4.93
C VAL A 82 9.13 -9.24 5.45
N PHE A 83 10.09 -9.00 4.53
CA PHE A 83 11.39 -8.46 4.91
C PHE A 83 11.39 -6.94 4.90
N ALA A 84 12.03 -6.31 5.88
CA ALA A 84 12.13 -4.84 5.99
C ALA A 84 12.72 -4.15 4.74
N GLY A 85 13.56 -4.83 3.95
CA GLY A 85 14.04 -4.34 2.65
C GLY A 85 12.91 -4.15 1.62
N GLU A 86 11.87 -4.98 1.67
CA GLU A 86 10.71 -4.89 0.78
C GLU A 86 9.79 -3.73 1.17
N ALA A 87 9.59 -3.51 2.47
CA ALA A 87 8.87 -2.36 3.01
C ALA A 87 9.57 -1.03 2.65
N ARG A 88 10.91 -0.96 2.77
CA ARG A 88 11.70 0.20 2.29
C ARG A 88 11.51 0.45 0.79
N LYS A 89 11.53 -0.60 -0.03
CA LYS A 89 11.32 -0.49 -1.47
C LYS A 89 9.89 -0.02 -1.82
N LEU A 90 8.88 -0.43 -1.06
CA LEU A 90 7.52 0.10 -1.19
C LEU A 90 7.47 1.58 -0.79
N GLU A 91 8.13 1.99 0.28
CA GLU A 91 8.20 3.40 0.71
C GLU A 91 8.84 4.29 -0.37
N GLU A 92 9.92 3.83 -1.03
CA GLU A 92 10.53 4.52 -2.18
C GLU A 92 9.53 4.71 -3.33
N ARG A 93 8.78 3.66 -3.67
CA ARG A 93 7.72 3.71 -4.71
C ARG A 93 6.57 4.64 -4.31
N LEU A 94 6.15 4.62 -3.05
CA LEU A 94 5.13 5.55 -2.55
C LEU A 94 5.66 7.00 -2.55
N GLY A 95 6.97 7.21 -2.44
CA GLY A 95 7.63 8.49 -2.67
C GLY A 95 7.47 8.99 -4.10
N ASP A 96 7.56 8.10 -5.10
CA ASP A 96 7.22 8.44 -6.48
C ASP A 96 5.75 8.87 -6.63
N ALA A 97 4.81 8.21 -5.92
CA ALA A 97 3.39 8.58 -5.95
C ALA A 97 3.10 9.93 -5.28
N ALA A 98 3.71 10.22 -4.12
CA ALA A 98 3.62 11.53 -3.47
C ALA A 98 4.10 12.68 -4.38
N MET A 99 5.13 12.41 -5.20
CA MET A 99 5.70 13.36 -6.16
C MET A 99 5.05 13.31 -7.56
N GLY A 100 3.95 12.55 -7.74
CA GLY A 100 3.22 12.47 -9.01
C GLY A 100 3.96 11.78 -10.15
N ARG A 101 4.95 10.92 -9.84
CA ARG A 101 5.74 10.11 -10.78
C ARG A 101 5.25 8.66 -10.91
N ALA A 102 4.40 8.22 -9.99
CA ALA A 102 3.76 6.90 -9.96
C ALA A 102 2.33 7.02 -9.45
N PHE A 103 1.57 5.93 -9.49
CA PHE A 103 0.19 5.86 -9.00
C PHE A 103 -0.02 4.61 -8.14
N LEU A 104 -0.59 4.76 -6.94
CA LEU A 104 -0.92 3.62 -6.07
C LEU A 104 -2.27 2.99 -6.46
N LEU A 105 -2.25 1.70 -6.75
CA LEU A 105 -3.41 0.81 -6.74
C LEU A 105 -3.34 -0.04 -5.46
N GLN A 106 -4.13 0.33 -4.44
CA GLN A 106 -4.35 -0.50 -3.26
C GLN A 106 -5.73 -1.15 -3.34
N GLY A 107 -5.82 -2.49 -3.23
CA GLY A 107 -7.07 -3.21 -3.47
C GLY A 107 -7.06 -4.66 -2.99
N GLY A 108 -8.25 -5.17 -2.65
CA GLY A 108 -8.51 -6.54 -2.18
C GLY A 108 -9.73 -6.56 -1.26
N ASP A 109 -9.86 -7.57 -0.41
CA ASP A 109 -11.08 -7.80 0.36
C ASP A 109 -11.31 -6.79 1.50
N CYS A 110 -12.59 -6.60 1.88
CA CYS A 110 -12.97 -5.80 3.05
C CYS A 110 -12.43 -6.44 4.34
N ALA A 111 -12.66 -7.75 4.50
CA ALA A 111 -11.97 -8.61 5.45
C ALA A 111 -11.71 -9.97 4.79
N GLU A 112 -10.51 -10.53 4.99
CA GLU A 112 -10.22 -11.91 4.65
C GLU A 112 -10.92 -12.84 5.66
N SER A 113 -11.35 -14.04 5.22
CA SER A 113 -11.97 -15.05 6.08
C SER A 113 -11.23 -16.37 6.03
N PHE A 114 -11.30 -17.12 7.13
CA PHE A 114 -10.82 -18.49 7.23
C PHE A 114 -11.71 -19.50 6.49
N LYS A 115 -12.91 -19.11 6.05
CA LYS A 115 -13.83 -19.93 5.24
C LYS A 115 -13.59 -19.78 3.74
N GLU A 116 -13.24 -18.58 3.28
CA GLU A 116 -12.95 -18.30 1.85
C GLU A 116 -11.49 -18.60 1.45
N PHE A 117 -10.72 -19.34 2.28
CA PHE A 117 -9.32 -19.65 2.02
C PHE A 117 -9.14 -20.68 0.90
N ALA A 118 -9.06 -20.20 -0.35
CA ALA A 118 -8.85 -21.02 -1.54
C ALA A 118 -7.89 -20.36 -2.52
N ALA A 119 -7.00 -21.15 -3.13
CA ALA A 119 -6.02 -20.68 -4.10
C ALA A 119 -6.65 -19.96 -5.32
N ASN A 120 -7.86 -20.37 -5.73
CA ASN A 120 -8.63 -19.70 -6.78
C ASN A 120 -9.01 -18.26 -6.40
N ASN A 121 -9.50 -18.03 -5.18
CA ASN A 121 -9.88 -16.69 -4.69
C ASN A 121 -8.66 -15.75 -4.68
N ILE A 122 -7.54 -16.23 -4.14
CA ILE A 122 -6.27 -15.50 -4.08
C ILE A 122 -5.78 -15.17 -5.50
N ARG A 123 -5.78 -16.16 -6.40
CA ARG A 123 -5.41 -15.99 -7.82
C ARG A 123 -6.28 -14.95 -8.51
N ASP A 124 -7.60 -15.04 -8.38
CA ASP A 124 -8.51 -14.21 -9.19
C ASP A 124 -8.55 -12.76 -8.72
N THR A 125 -8.41 -12.50 -7.41
CA THR A 125 -8.18 -11.12 -6.90
C THR A 125 -6.81 -10.58 -7.32
N PHE A 126 -5.74 -11.40 -7.30
CA PHE A 126 -4.43 -11.00 -7.83
C PHE A 126 -4.46 -10.72 -9.33
N ARG A 127 -5.14 -11.56 -10.12
CA ARG A 127 -5.38 -11.42 -11.56
C ARG A 127 -6.11 -10.10 -11.87
N LEU A 128 -7.17 -9.77 -11.13
CA LEU A 128 -7.89 -8.50 -11.26
C LEU A 128 -6.99 -7.29 -10.94
N MET A 129 -6.17 -7.37 -9.88
CA MET A 129 -5.17 -6.34 -9.56
C MET A 129 -4.13 -6.15 -10.68
N LEU A 130 -3.70 -7.22 -11.36
CA LEU A 130 -2.85 -7.11 -12.55
C LEU A 130 -3.59 -6.47 -13.74
N GLN A 131 -4.81 -6.91 -14.06
CA GLN A 131 -5.61 -6.31 -15.14
C GLN A 131 -5.77 -4.79 -14.93
N MET A 132 -6.19 -4.38 -13.73
CA MET A 132 -6.31 -2.96 -13.36
C MET A 132 -4.97 -2.22 -13.44
N ALA A 133 -3.87 -2.82 -13.00
CA ALA A 133 -2.56 -2.20 -13.06
C ALA A 133 -2.07 -1.98 -14.51
N VAL A 134 -2.41 -2.86 -15.46
CA VAL A 134 -2.15 -2.62 -16.88
C VAL A 134 -3.01 -1.48 -17.43
N VAL A 135 -4.31 -1.47 -17.12
CA VAL A 135 -5.22 -0.37 -17.52
C VAL A 135 -4.70 0.98 -17.05
N LEU A 136 -4.30 1.08 -15.77
CA LEU A 136 -3.73 2.30 -15.20
C LEU A 136 -2.35 2.65 -15.79
N THR A 137 -1.46 1.67 -15.97
CA THR A 137 -0.10 1.91 -16.46
C THR A 137 -0.05 2.29 -17.93
N PHE A 138 -0.74 1.56 -18.80
CA PHE A 138 -0.77 1.83 -20.25
C PHE A 138 -1.70 3.00 -20.57
N GLY A 139 -2.92 3.02 -20.02
CA GLY A 139 -3.91 4.06 -20.31
C GLY A 139 -3.55 5.40 -19.69
N GLY A 140 -3.02 5.41 -18.45
CA GLY A 140 -2.55 6.62 -17.76
C GLY A 140 -1.10 7.00 -18.06
N GLN A 141 -0.33 6.13 -18.71
CA GLN A 141 1.09 6.28 -19.06
C GLN A 141 1.98 6.68 -17.87
N MET A 142 1.81 5.99 -16.74
CA MET A 142 2.51 6.22 -15.47
C MET A 142 2.66 4.90 -14.67
N PRO A 143 3.81 4.62 -14.01
CA PRO A 143 4.00 3.39 -13.24
C PRO A 143 2.94 3.16 -12.15
N THR A 144 2.30 1.99 -12.15
CA THR A 144 1.31 1.61 -11.11
C THR A 144 1.93 0.71 -10.03
N ILE A 145 1.89 1.18 -8.78
CA ILE A 145 2.29 0.46 -7.55
C ILE A 145 1.13 -0.45 -7.13
N LYS A 146 1.38 -1.73 -6.82
CA LYS A 146 0.34 -2.74 -6.59
C LYS A 146 0.38 -3.25 -5.15
N VAL A 147 -0.58 -2.86 -4.33
CA VAL A 147 -0.63 -3.22 -2.90
C VAL A 147 -1.94 -3.97 -2.60
N GLY A 148 -1.84 -5.26 -2.32
CA GLY A 148 -2.97 -6.10 -1.93
C GLY A 148 -3.49 -5.76 -0.54
N ARG A 149 -4.82 -5.74 -0.38
CA ARG A 149 -5.48 -5.97 0.92
C ARG A 149 -5.65 -7.48 1.12
N MET A 150 -4.52 -8.15 1.37
CA MET A 150 -4.37 -9.61 1.30
C MET A 150 -3.24 -10.07 2.23
N ALA A 151 -3.34 -11.30 2.74
CA ALA A 151 -2.39 -11.91 3.68
C ALA A 151 -2.23 -11.15 5.00
N GLY A 152 -3.35 -10.69 5.59
CA GLY A 152 -3.37 -10.07 6.91
C GLY A 152 -4.65 -9.32 7.28
N GLN A 153 -5.57 -9.09 6.33
CA GLN A 153 -6.74 -8.23 6.50
C GLN A 153 -7.91 -8.92 7.23
N PHE A 154 -7.60 -9.62 8.33
CA PHE A 154 -8.56 -10.43 9.10
C PHE A 154 -9.32 -9.66 10.19
N ALA A 155 -8.83 -8.51 10.64
CA ALA A 155 -9.46 -7.72 11.72
C ALA A 155 -10.36 -6.61 11.16
N LYS A 156 -11.50 -6.34 11.81
CA LYS A 156 -12.49 -5.35 11.35
C LYS A 156 -13.09 -4.54 12.51
N PRO A 157 -13.02 -3.19 12.51
CA PRO A 157 -13.53 -2.37 13.60
C PRO A 157 -15.05 -2.17 13.47
N ARG A 158 -15.80 -2.38 14.56
CA ARG A 158 -17.26 -2.32 14.58
C ARG A 158 -17.76 -1.00 15.19
N SER A 159 -18.92 -0.51 14.75
CA SER A 159 -19.54 0.69 15.34
C SER A 159 -20.05 0.43 16.76
N ASN A 160 -20.69 -0.72 16.97
CA ASN A 160 -21.19 -1.19 18.26
C ASN A 160 -20.29 -2.33 18.78
N PRO A 161 -20.11 -2.50 20.10
CA PRO A 161 -19.35 -3.62 20.65
C PRO A 161 -20.12 -4.95 20.58
N THR A 162 -21.45 -4.88 20.64
CA THR A 162 -22.39 -6.00 20.63
C THR A 162 -23.25 -6.00 19.36
N GLU A 163 -24.01 -7.07 19.17
CA GLU A 163 -24.97 -7.28 18.09
C GLU A 163 -26.18 -8.03 18.66
N THR A 164 -27.39 -7.64 18.28
CA THR A 164 -28.64 -8.17 18.82
C THR A 164 -29.49 -8.73 17.69
N ILE A 165 -29.88 -10.01 17.78
CA ILE A 165 -30.74 -10.70 16.82
C ILE A 165 -31.76 -11.51 17.64
N ASP A 166 -33.04 -11.40 17.29
CA ASP A 166 -34.17 -12.12 17.92
C ASP A 166 -34.19 -12.04 19.47
N GLY A 167 -33.79 -10.88 20.00
CA GLY A 167 -33.72 -10.57 21.44
C GLY A 167 -32.43 -11.02 22.14
N VAL A 168 -31.67 -11.95 21.55
CA VAL A 168 -30.37 -12.38 22.06
C VAL A 168 -29.30 -11.34 21.70
N THR A 169 -28.45 -10.97 22.65
CA THR A 169 -27.36 -9.99 22.45
C THR A 169 -26.00 -10.63 22.72
N LEU A 170 -25.10 -10.57 21.75
CA LEU A 170 -23.75 -11.17 21.79
C LEU A 170 -22.68 -10.13 21.41
N PRO A 171 -21.39 -10.41 21.64
CA PRO A 171 -20.31 -9.61 21.04
C PRO A 171 -20.45 -9.55 19.51
N SER A 172 -20.20 -8.39 18.92
CA SER A 172 -20.13 -8.25 17.45
C SER A 172 -19.00 -9.12 16.88
N TYR A 173 -19.21 -9.70 15.70
CA TYR A 173 -18.13 -10.27 14.90
C TYR A 173 -17.10 -9.18 14.55
N ARG A 174 -15.82 -9.39 14.88
CA ARG A 174 -14.71 -8.44 14.70
C ARG A 174 -13.69 -8.88 13.64
N GLY A 175 -14.04 -9.90 12.85
CA GLY A 175 -13.13 -10.51 11.88
C GLY A 175 -12.47 -11.77 12.42
N ASP A 176 -12.18 -12.73 11.53
CA ASP A 176 -11.88 -14.13 11.88
C ASP A 176 -10.64 -14.32 12.80
N ILE A 177 -9.72 -13.35 12.86
CA ILE A 177 -8.57 -13.31 13.80
C ILE A 177 -8.98 -13.09 15.27
N ILE A 178 -10.19 -12.59 15.53
CA ILE A 178 -10.71 -12.36 16.89
C ILE A 178 -11.75 -13.41 17.27
N ASN A 179 -12.81 -13.51 16.48
CA ASN A 179 -13.97 -14.38 16.70
C ASN A 179 -14.61 -14.73 15.34
N SER A 180 -15.61 -15.60 15.30
CA SER A 180 -16.30 -15.95 14.04
C SER A 180 -17.63 -15.22 13.85
N ASP A 181 -18.14 -15.32 12.63
CA ASP A 181 -19.39 -14.77 12.14
C ASP A 181 -20.65 -15.37 12.81
N GLY A 182 -20.61 -16.67 13.16
CA GLY A 182 -21.71 -17.40 13.79
C GLY A 182 -22.31 -16.69 15.00
N PHE A 183 -23.64 -16.65 15.10
CA PHE A 183 -24.35 -15.92 16.15
C PHE A 183 -24.66 -16.81 17.36
N ASP A 184 -23.60 -17.28 18.02
CA ASP A 184 -23.65 -18.03 19.27
C ASP A 184 -22.50 -17.59 20.20
N GLU A 185 -22.64 -17.85 21.50
CA GLU A 185 -21.68 -17.40 22.52
C GLU A 185 -20.26 -17.90 22.25
N LYS A 186 -20.10 -19.16 21.83
CA LYS A 186 -18.80 -19.78 21.55
C LYS A 186 -18.17 -19.21 20.26
N SER A 187 -18.97 -18.96 19.22
CA SER A 187 -18.48 -18.31 17.99
C SER A 187 -18.11 -16.85 18.20
N ARG A 188 -18.76 -16.14 19.14
CA ARG A 188 -18.52 -14.71 19.40
C ARG A 188 -17.50 -14.41 20.50
N ALA A 189 -17.14 -15.38 21.33
CA ALA A 189 -16.01 -15.27 22.27
C ALA A 189 -14.68 -15.00 21.53
N PRO A 190 -13.84 -14.06 22.00
CA PRO A 190 -12.48 -13.88 21.49
C PRO A 190 -11.59 -15.09 21.81
N ASP A 191 -10.88 -15.60 20.81
CA ASP A 191 -10.15 -16.88 20.86
C ASP A 191 -8.69 -16.69 20.38
N PRO A 192 -7.66 -16.86 21.26
CA PRO A 192 -6.26 -16.60 20.93
C PRO A 192 -5.67 -17.46 19.80
N GLU A 193 -6.17 -18.68 19.59
CA GLU A 193 -5.65 -19.59 18.54
C GLU A 193 -5.86 -19.04 17.13
N ARG A 194 -6.78 -18.08 16.99
CA ARG A 194 -7.05 -17.36 15.74
C ARG A 194 -5.89 -16.47 15.31
N LEU A 195 -5.02 -16.05 16.22
CA LEU A 195 -3.78 -15.34 15.88
C LEU A 195 -2.81 -16.28 15.13
N ILE A 196 -2.64 -17.51 15.62
CA ILE A 196 -1.83 -18.57 14.99
C ILE A 196 -2.42 -18.96 13.62
N ARG A 197 -3.76 -19.09 13.55
CA ARG A 197 -4.46 -19.38 12.29
C ARG A 197 -4.37 -18.24 11.27
N ALA A 198 -4.50 -16.98 11.70
CA ALA A 198 -4.36 -15.81 10.84
C ALA A 198 -2.94 -15.70 10.27
N TYR A 199 -1.90 -15.90 11.09
CA TYR A 199 -0.52 -15.97 10.60
C TYR A 199 -0.35 -17.10 9.57
N SER A 200 -0.85 -18.30 9.87
CA SER A 200 -0.71 -19.48 9.01
C SER A 200 -1.37 -19.31 7.64
N GLN A 201 -2.55 -18.67 7.61
CA GLN A 201 -3.22 -18.29 6.37
C GLN A 201 -2.49 -17.16 5.64
N SER A 202 -2.00 -16.14 6.37
CA SER A 202 -1.21 -15.04 5.80
C SER A 202 0.06 -15.53 5.11
N ALA A 203 0.84 -16.40 5.77
CA ALA A 203 2.03 -17.02 5.22
C ALA A 203 1.72 -17.81 3.94
N SER A 204 0.66 -18.60 3.95
CA SER A 204 0.22 -19.41 2.80
C SER A 204 -0.23 -18.54 1.62
N THR A 205 -1.06 -17.52 1.88
CA THR A 205 -1.51 -16.55 0.87
C THR A 205 -0.35 -15.76 0.28
N LEU A 206 0.56 -15.25 1.11
CA LEU A 206 1.71 -14.49 0.64
C LEU A 206 2.72 -15.35 -0.13
N ASN A 207 2.95 -16.60 0.28
CA ASN A 207 3.76 -17.54 -0.50
C ASN A 207 3.18 -17.77 -1.90
N LEU A 208 1.85 -17.96 -2.01
CA LEU A 208 1.18 -18.11 -3.29
C LEU A 208 1.23 -16.83 -4.15
N LEU A 209 1.05 -15.65 -3.54
CA LEU A 209 1.18 -14.36 -4.21
C LEU A 209 2.60 -14.12 -4.75
N ARG A 210 3.64 -14.42 -3.96
CA ARG A 210 5.05 -14.40 -4.41
C ARG A 210 5.28 -15.37 -5.57
N GLY A 211 4.67 -16.56 -5.50
CA GLY A 211 4.66 -17.54 -6.58
C GLY A 211 4.06 -17.00 -7.88
N PHE A 212 2.92 -16.30 -7.84
CA PHE A 212 2.34 -15.68 -9.04
C PHE A 212 3.15 -14.46 -9.53
N ALA A 213 3.68 -13.64 -8.61
CA ALA A 213 4.42 -12.42 -8.92
C ALA A 213 5.79 -12.67 -9.60
N HIS A 214 6.43 -13.81 -9.32
CA HIS A 214 7.77 -14.15 -9.86
C HIS A 214 7.80 -15.42 -10.72
N GLY A 215 6.84 -16.34 -10.58
CA GLY A 215 6.75 -17.59 -11.34
C GLY A 215 6.11 -17.47 -12.73
N GLY A 216 6.17 -16.29 -13.35
CA GLY A 216 5.66 -16.05 -14.70
C GLY A 216 4.13 -16.02 -14.87
N TYR A 217 3.34 -16.04 -13.80
CA TYR A 217 1.89 -15.75 -13.90
C TYR A 217 1.66 -14.26 -14.19
N ALA A 218 2.46 -13.40 -13.57
CA ALA A 218 2.46 -11.94 -13.76
C ALA A 218 3.30 -11.44 -14.96
N ASP A 219 3.62 -12.33 -15.90
CA ASP A 219 4.32 -12.01 -17.15
C ASP A 219 3.44 -11.16 -18.09
N LEU A 220 3.94 -10.00 -18.52
CA LEU A 220 3.21 -9.05 -19.38
C LEU A 220 2.83 -9.64 -20.73
N GLN A 221 3.52 -10.67 -21.24
CA GLN A 221 3.14 -11.39 -22.46
C GLN A 221 1.81 -12.16 -22.30
N ARG A 222 1.37 -12.39 -21.06
CA ARG A 222 0.12 -13.09 -20.71
C ARG A 222 -1.05 -12.14 -20.43
N VAL A 223 -0.93 -10.85 -20.72
CA VAL A 223 -1.98 -9.84 -20.48
C VAL A 223 -3.36 -10.27 -21.01
N THR A 224 -3.43 -10.85 -22.21
CA THR A 224 -4.67 -11.40 -22.79
C THR A 224 -5.23 -12.59 -21.99
N GLN A 225 -4.36 -13.45 -21.45
CA GLN A 225 -4.72 -14.60 -20.60
C GLN A 225 -5.30 -14.15 -19.24
N TRP A 226 -5.07 -12.90 -18.82
CA TRP A 226 -5.63 -12.38 -17.57
C TRP A 226 -7.11 -12.01 -17.65
N ASN A 227 -7.77 -12.03 -18.82
CA ASN A 227 -9.19 -11.74 -18.91
C ASN A 227 -10.06 -12.82 -18.20
N LEU A 228 -10.68 -12.46 -17.07
CA LEU A 228 -11.57 -13.33 -16.29
C LEU A 228 -12.77 -13.80 -17.13
N ASP A 229 -13.11 -15.08 -17.08
CA ASP A 229 -13.98 -15.70 -18.09
C ASP A 229 -15.41 -15.14 -18.11
N PHE A 230 -15.92 -14.65 -16.98
CA PHE A 230 -17.23 -14.00 -16.87
C PHE A 230 -17.26 -12.52 -17.34
N LEU A 231 -16.11 -11.98 -17.74
CA LEU A 231 -15.99 -10.66 -18.38
C LEU A 231 -16.01 -10.72 -19.90
N ARG A 232 -15.83 -11.90 -20.51
CA ARG A 232 -15.79 -12.09 -21.98
C ARG A 232 -17.01 -11.46 -22.66
N ASP A 233 -18.20 -11.71 -22.12
CA ASP A 233 -19.45 -11.09 -22.57
C ASP A 233 -19.71 -9.78 -21.82
N SER A 234 -18.83 -8.78 -21.96
CA SER A 234 -19.04 -7.45 -21.34
C SER A 234 -18.22 -6.33 -21.98
N THR A 235 -18.79 -5.13 -22.05
CA THR A 235 -18.16 -3.92 -22.62
C THR A 235 -16.82 -3.54 -21.96
N GLN A 236 -16.60 -3.87 -20.69
CA GLN A 236 -15.29 -3.65 -20.05
C GLN A 236 -14.29 -4.76 -20.37
N GLY A 237 -14.76 -5.98 -20.65
CA GLY A 237 -13.97 -7.07 -21.22
C GLY A 237 -13.52 -6.76 -22.64
N ASP A 238 -14.43 -6.25 -23.50
CA ASP A 238 -14.12 -5.83 -24.87
C ASP A 238 -13.02 -4.75 -24.87
N ARG A 239 -13.20 -3.69 -24.06
CA ARG A 239 -12.19 -2.63 -23.88
C ARG A 239 -10.88 -3.15 -23.27
N TYR A 240 -10.94 -4.18 -22.42
CA TYR A 240 -9.75 -4.83 -21.89
C TYR A 240 -9.00 -5.64 -22.96
N MET A 241 -9.72 -6.27 -23.91
CA MET A 241 -9.10 -6.97 -25.04
C MET A 241 -8.43 -5.99 -26.02
N GLU A 242 -9.12 -4.91 -26.44
CA GLU A 242 -8.54 -3.85 -27.29
C GLU A 242 -7.27 -3.25 -26.64
N LEU A 243 -7.31 -3.00 -25.33
CA LEU A 243 -6.14 -2.57 -24.58
C LEU A 243 -5.02 -3.63 -24.57
N SER A 244 -5.36 -4.91 -24.37
CA SER A 244 -4.40 -6.01 -24.28
C SER A 244 -3.68 -6.25 -25.59
N GLU A 245 -4.36 -6.11 -26.72
CA GLU A 245 -3.76 -6.14 -28.07
C GLU A 245 -2.77 -4.99 -28.25
N ARG A 246 -3.16 -3.77 -27.88
CA ARG A 246 -2.28 -2.58 -27.95
C ARG A 246 -1.10 -2.64 -26.97
N VAL A 247 -1.24 -3.35 -25.86
CA VAL A 247 -0.13 -3.71 -24.96
C VAL A 247 0.78 -4.75 -25.61
N HIS A 248 0.23 -5.77 -26.28
CA HIS A 248 1.00 -6.77 -27.02
C HIS A 248 1.83 -6.14 -28.15
N ASP A 249 1.26 -5.23 -28.94
CA ASP A 249 1.98 -4.47 -29.98
C ASP A 249 3.13 -3.65 -29.39
N ALA A 250 2.89 -2.96 -28.27
CA ALA A 250 3.92 -2.20 -27.58
C ALA A 250 5.04 -3.10 -27.01
N ILE A 251 4.72 -4.32 -26.57
CA ILE A 251 5.70 -5.34 -26.19
C ILE A 251 6.51 -5.80 -27.41
N GLY A 252 5.85 -6.06 -28.55
CA GLY A 252 6.53 -6.39 -29.81
C GLY A 252 7.50 -5.29 -30.25
N PHE A 253 7.10 -4.02 -30.15
CA PHE A 253 7.97 -2.88 -30.40
C PHE A 253 9.16 -2.81 -29.43
N MET A 254 8.95 -3.01 -28.11
CA MET A 254 10.04 -3.03 -27.14
C MET A 254 11.05 -4.15 -27.41
N VAL A 255 10.57 -5.33 -27.84
CA VAL A 255 11.43 -6.45 -28.24
C VAL A 255 12.23 -6.14 -29.51
N ALA A 256 11.59 -5.55 -30.52
CA ALA A 256 12.27 -5.07 -31.73
C ALA A 256 13.29 -3.96 -31.45
N ALA A 257 13.05 -3.15 -30.41
CA ALA A 257 13.98 -2.12 -29.91
C ALA A 257 15.09 -2.67 -28.98
N GLY A 258 15.17 -3.99 -28.77
CA GLY A 258 16.26 -4.66 -28.06
C GLY A 258 15.99 -5.04 -26.60
N LEU A 259 14.78 -4.85 -26.07
CA LEU A 259 14.41 -5.37 -24.75
C LEU A 259 14.13 -6.88 -24.83
N THR A 260 14.95 -7.71 -24.18
CA THR A 260 14.74 -9.18 -24.26
C THR A 260 13.43 -9.60 -23.58
N PRO A 261 12.66 -10.56 -24.16
CA PRO A 261 11.45 -11.09 -23.53
C PRO A 261 11.67 -11.62 -22.10
N GLN A 262 12.86 -12.13 -21.81
CA GLN A 262 13.24 -12.69 -20.52
C GLN A 262 13.71 -11.64 -19.50
N HIS A 263 13.75 -10.34 -19.87
CA HIS A 263 14.15 -9.28 -18.96
C HIS A 263 13.18 -9.20 -17.75
N PRO A 264 13.66 -9.06 -16.49
CA PRO A 264 12.79 -9.17 -15.31
C PRO A 264 11.59 -8.21 -15.23
N ILE A 265 11.65 -7.08 -15.96
CA ILE A 265 10.53 -6.13 -16.09
C ILE A 265 9.34 -6.72 -16.88
N MET A 266 9.60 -7.69 -17.75
CA MET A 266 8.58 -8.38 -18.55
C MET A 266 7.95 -9.54 -17.78
N THR A 267 8.78 -10.32 -17.08
CA THR A 267 8.43 -11.63 -16.52
C THR A 267 8.02 -11.62 -15.04
N THR A 268 8.21 -10.49 -14.33
CA THR A 268 7.87 -10.37 -12.91
C THR A 268 7.11 -9.08 -12.58
N ALA A 269 6.28 -9.12 -11.54
CA ALA A 269 5.58 -7.95 -11.02
C ALA A 269 6.00 -7.65 -9.57
N GLU A 270 6.24 -6.39 -9.26
CA GLU A 270 6.35 -5.93 -7.87
C GLU A 270 4.95 -5.86 -7.25
N PHE A 271 4.65 -6.72 -6.28
CA PHE A 271 3.38 -6.77 -5.55
C PHE A 271 3.64 -6.81 -4.04
N TRP A 272 2.92 -6.00 -3.28
CA TRP A 272 3.06 -5.86 -1.84
C TRP A 272 1.73 -6.16 -1.12
N THR A 273 1.77 -6.27 0.20
CA THR A 273 0.60 -6.61 1.05
C THR A 273 0.35 -5.53 2.11
N SER A 274 -0.91 -5.43 2.56
CA SER A 274 -1.34 -4.46 3.55
C SER A 274 -2.63 -4.85 4.27
N HIS A 275 -2.78 -4.39 5.52
CA HIS A 275 -4.00 -4.48 6.31
C HIS A 275 -4.15 -3.29 7.27
N GLU A 276 -5.31 -3.17 7.89
CA GLU A 276 -5.55 -2.24 8.99
C GLU A 276 -4.79 -2.73 10.23
N CYS A 277 -3.81 -1.96 10.69
CA CYS A 277 -3.15 -2.17 11.97
C CYS A 277 -4.19 -1.94 13.06
N LEU A 278 -4.71 -3.04 13.60
CA LEU A 278 -5.90 -3.04 14.48
C LEU A 278 -5.74 -3.98 15.67
N HIS A 279 -5.28 -5.20 15.43
CA HIS A 279 -5.11 -6.21 16.47
C HIS A 279 -3.70 -6.16 17.06
N LEU A 280 -3.41 -5.11 17.83
CA LEU A 280 -2.04 -4.79 18.29
C LEU A 280 -1.25 -5.94 18.96
N PRO A 281 -1.85 -6.95 19.65
CA PRO A 281 -1.14 -8.16 20.05
C PRO A 281 -0.47 -8.93 18.89
N TYR A 282 -1.15 -9.04 17.74
CA TYR A 282 -0.65 -9.71 16.53
C TYR A 282 0.48 -8.90 15.87
N GLU A 283 0.25 -7.60 15.70
CA GLU A 283 1.22 -6.67 15.08
C GLU A 283 2.49 -6.55 15.95
N GLN A 284 2.35 -6.50 17.28
CA GLN A 284 3.46 -6.51 18.23
C GLN A 284 4.26 -7.81 18.13
N ALA A 285 3.59 -8.97 18.15
CA ALA A 285 4.27 -10.26 18.05
C ALA A 285 5.01 -10.43 16.71
N LEU A 286 4.50 -9.82 15.63
CA LEU A 286 5.15 -9.84 14.31
C LEU A 286 6.18 -8.73 14.09
N THR A 287 6.35 -7.79 15.02
CA THR A 287 7.34 -6.69 14.91
C THR A 287 8.76 -7.12 15.21
N ARG A 288 9.66 -6.98 14.23
CA ARG A 288 11.07 -7.42 14.28
C ARG A 288 12.04 -6.25 14.09
N VAL A 289 13.27 -6.38 14.59
CA VAL A 289 14.37 -5.43 14.30
C VAL A 289 15.07 -5.85 13.00
N ASP A 290 15.16 -4.93 12.04
CA ASP A 290 15.91 -5.12 10.80
C ASP A 290 17.42 -5.07 11.07
N SER A 291 18.12 -6.19 10.80
CA SER A 291 19.55 -6.37 11.08
C SER A 291 20.49 -5.43 10.30
N ILE A 292 19.99 -4.72 9.29
CA ILE A 292 20.77 -3.79 8.45
C ILE A 292 20.70 -2.35 9.00
N SER A 293 19.51 -1.89 9.41
CA SER A 293 19.28 -0.52 9.88
C SER A 293 19.20 -0.37 11.41
N GLY A 294 18.94 -1.46 12.13
CA GLY A 294 18.68 -1.44 13.57
C GLY A 294 17.29 -0.90 13.95
N LEU A 295 16.38 -0.77 12.98
CA LEU A 295 15.04 -0.21 13.18
C LEU A 295 13.98 -1.30 13.26
N TYR A 296 12.92 -1.01 14.01
CA TYR A 296 11.74 -1.87 14.06
C TYR A 296 10.91 -1.76 12.79
N TYR A 297 10.49 -2.90 12.28
CA TYR A 297 9.47 -3.03 11.24
C TYR A 297 8.42 -4.01 11.77
N ASP A 298 7.14 -3.69 11.56
CA ASP A 298 6.14 -4.73 11.66
C ASP A 298 6.30 -5.64 10.45
N CYS A 299 6.61 -6.92 10.69
CA CYS A 299 6.79 -7.90 9.63
C CYS A 299 5.50 -8.68 9.32
N SER A 300 4.34 -8.21 9.79
CA SER A 300 3.02 -8.69 9.39
C SER A 300 2.71 -8.36 7.92
N ALA A 301 2.95 -7.11 7.49
CA ALA A 301 2.71 -6.66 6.11
C ALA A 301 3.65 -5.54 5.65
N HIS A 302 3.73 -5.34 4.34
CA HIS A 302 4.62 -4.36 3.72
C HIS A 302 4.22 -2.91 4.01
N MET A 303 2.91 -2.64 4.08
CA MET A 303 2.31 -1.35 4.43
C MET A 303 1.16 -1.58 5.40
N LEU A 304 1.01 -0.72 6.39
CA LEU A 304 -0.07 -0.80 7.38
C LEU A 304 -0.84 0.51 7.41
N TRP A 305 -2.13 0.49 7.75
CA TRP A 305 -2.88 1.73 7.97
C TRP A 305 -3.60 1.77 9.31
N VAL A 306 -3.76 2.98 9.87
CA VAL A 306 -4.64 3.21 11.02
C VAL A 306 -6.07 3.52 10.57
N GLY A 307 -7.05 2.87 11.21
CA GLY A 307 -8.46 3.04 10.94
C GLY A 307 -9.05 4.35 11.46
N GLU A 308 -10.15 4.79 10.85
CA GLU A 308 -10.87 6.01 11.28
C GLU A 308 -11.35 5.93 12.74
N ARG A 309 -11.55 4.71 13.28
CA ARG A 309 -11.99 4.50 14.66
C ARG A 309 -10.84 4.41 15.67
N THR A 310 -9.58 4.27 15.22
CA THR A 310 -8.39 4.02 16.07
C THR A 310 -7.28 5.07 15.95
N ARG A 311 -7.39 6.02 15.01
CA ARG A 311 -6.43 7.11 14.75
C ARG A 311 -6.42 8.26 15.79
N GLN A 312 -6.59 7.97 17.07
CA GLN A 312 -6.52 9.00 18.12
C GLN A 312 -5.06 9.39 18.37
N LEU A 313 -4.77 10.70 18.49
CA LEU A 313 -3.40 11.24 18.64
C LEU A 313 -2.64 10.65 19.83
N ASP A 314 -3.35 10.33 20.91
CA ASP A 314 -2.88 9.75 22.18
C ASP A 314 -3.12 8.23 22.28
N GLY A 315 -3.75 7.63 21.26
CA GLY A 315 -4.23 6.26 21.26
C GLY A 315 -3.17 5.21 20.93
N ALA A 316 -3.43 3.98 21.38
CA ALA A 316 -2.52 2.83 21.23
C ALA A 316 -2.04 2.58 19.80
N HIS A 317 -2.91 2.70 18.80
CA HIS A 317 -2.56 2.44 17.40
C HIS A 317 -1.61 3.51 16.82
N VAL A 318 -1.73 4.77 17.24
CA VAL A 318 -0.81 5.84 16.81
C VAL A 318 0.53 5.72 17.53
N GLU A 319 0.52 5.35 18.82
CA GLU A 319 1.73 5.01 19.58
C GLU A 319 2.48 3.82 18.96
N PHE A 320 1.80 2.75 18.58
CA PHE A 320 2.44 1.61 17.91
C PHE A 320 3.06 2.03 16.57
N LEU A 321 2.28 2.70 15.71
CA LEU A 321 2.71 3.03 14.35
C LEU A 321 3.81 4.11 14.27
N ARG A 322 3.99 4.96 15.29
CA ARG A 322 5.06 5.98 15.27
C ARG A 322 6.47 5.36 15.23
N GLY A 323 6.66 4.19 15.83
CA GLY A 323 7.98 3.57 16.01
C GLY A 323 8.37 2.49 15.00
N ILE A 324 7.39 1.89 14.30
CA ILE A 324 7.70 0.97 13.19
C ILE A 324 8.10 1.77 11.93
N SER A 325 8.93 1.16 11.08
CA SER A 325 9.58 1.80 9.92
C SER A 325 8.93 1.48 8.56
N ASN A 326 7.78 0.83 8.56
CA ASN A 326 6.98 0.52 7.37
C ASN A 326 6.42 1.82 6.74
N PRO A 327 6.14 1.87 5.44
CA PRO A 327 5.23 2.88 4.89
C PRO A 327 3.83 2.74 5.51
N LEU A 328 3.21 3.86 5.83
CA LEU A 328 1.97 3.95 6.62
C LEU A 328 0.81 4.54 5.83
N GLY A 329 -0.41 4.16 6.19
CA GLY A 329 -1.66 4.78 5.79
C GLY A 329 -2.43 5.39 6.96
N VAL A 330 -3.19 6.45 6.71
CA VAL A 330 -4.15 7.03 7.67
C VAL A 330 -5.50 7.16 6.97
N LYS A 331 -6.53 6.49 7.49
CA LYS A 331 -7.92 6.69 7.04
C LYS A 331 -8.39 8.07 7.49
N VAL A 332 -8.99 8.87 6.60
CA VAL A 332 -9.45 10.24 6.92
C VAL A 332 -10.88 10.48 6.45
N SER A 333 -11.80 10.65 7.41
CA SER A 333 -13.19 11.06 7.14
C SER A 333 -13.38 12.59 7.07
N ASP A 334 -14.61 12.99 6.77
CA ASP A 334 -15.16 14.35 6.84
C ASP A 334 -15.15 14.97 8.26
N LYS A 335 -14.95 14.13 9.28
CA LYS A 335 -14.95 14.48 10.72
C LYS A 335 -13.57 14.80 11.27
N LEU A 336 -12.50 14.61 10.49
CA LEU A 336 -11.17 15.08 10.86
C LEU A 336 -11.09 16.60 10.65
N GLU A 337 -10.40 17.31 11.53
CA GLU A 337 -10.05 18.72 11.32
C GLU A 337 -8.62 18.87 10.77
N PRO A 338 -8.32 19.86 9.90
CA PRO A 338 -7.03 19.94 9.21
C PRO A 338 -5.82 20.08 10.14
N SER A 339 -5.99 20.67 11.32
CA SER A 339 -4.94 20.79 12.34
C SER A 339 -4.65 19.48 13.09
N GLU A 340 -5.61 18.57 13.20
CA GLU A 340 -5.42 17.22 13.71
C GLU A 340 -4.75 16.32 12.64
N LEU A 341 -5.08 16.52 11.36
CA LEU A 341 -4.36 15.86 10.25
C LEU A 341 -2.87 16.24 10.22
N VAL A 342 -2.53 17.53 10.39
CA VAL A 342 -1.13 17.96 10.47
C VAL A 342 -0.40 17.27 11.63
N LYS A 343 -1.00 17.21 12.83
CA LYS A 343 -0.43 16.49 13.98
C LYS A 343 -0.23 14.99 13.74
N LEU A 344 -1.20 14.32 13.11
CA LEU A 344 -1.06 12.91 12.72
C LEU A 344 0.13 12.71 11.75
N CYS A 345 0.31 13.63 10.81
CA CYS A 345 1.45 13.61 9.89
C CYS A 345 2.80 13.89 10.60
N GLU A 346 2.83 14.81 11.56
CA GLU A 346 4.03 15.09 12.37
C GLU A 346 4.44 13.89 13.24
N ILE A 347 3.48 13.19 13.86
CA ILE A 347 3.74 12.00 14.68
C ILE A 347 4.18 10.79 13.83
N LEU A 348 3.54 10.56 12.69
CA LEU A 348 3.76 9.36 11.87
C LEU A 348 4.84 9.56 10.79
N ASN A 349 5.18 10.79 10.43
CA ASN A 349 6.26 11.14 9.50
C ASN A 349 7.16 12.29 10.04
N PRO A 350 7.81 12.12 11.21
CA PRO A 350 8.60 13.18 11.87
C PRO A 350 9.87 13.60 11.11
N HIS A 351 10.20 12.92 10.01
CA HIS A 351 11.32 13.25 9.12
C HIS A 351 10.85 13.76 7.74
N ASN A 352 9.55 13.99 7.57
CA ASN A 352 8.92 14.45 6.34
C ASN A 352 9.37 13.70 5.07
N LYS A 353 9.52 12.38 5.20
CA LYS A 353 10.02 11.52 4.13
C LYS A 353 8.90 11.26 3.11
N PRO A 354 9.12 11.51 1.80
CA PRO A 354 8.16 11.14 0.77
C PRO A 354 7.88 9.62 0.80
N GLY A 355 6.61 9.24 0.70
CA GLY A 355 6.18 7.84 0.69
C GLY A 355 6.01 7.17 2.06
N ARG A 356 6.52 7.76 3.14
CA ARG A 356 6.31 7.27 4.52
C ARG A 356 4.83 7.28 4.92
N LEU A 357 4.04 8.23 4.43
CA LEU A 357 2.65 8.41 4.85
C LEU A 357 1.69 8.61 3.67
N THR A 358 0.61 7.83 3.67
CA THR A 358 -0.47 7.86 2.69
C THR A 358 -1.78 8.28 3.36
N ILE A 359 -2.38 9.37 2.90
CA ILE A 359 -3.69 9.85 3.39
C ILE A 359 -4.79 9.19 2.57
N ILE A 360 -5.47 8.23 3.18
CA ILE A 360 -6.53 7.41 2.59
C ILE A 360 -7.88 8.07 2.96
N THR A 361 -8.24 9.08 2.19
CA THR A 361 -9.50 9.80 2.37
C THR A 361 -10.72 8.93 2.13
N ARG A 362 -11.81 9.24 2.81
CA ARG A 362 -13.07 8.48 2.82
C ARG A 362 -14.23 9.38 3.27
N MET A 363 -14.39 10.51 2.59
CA MET A 363 -15.31 11.59 2.99
C MET A 363 -16.73 11.44 2.41
N GLY A 364 -16.85 10.79 1.25
CA GLY A 364 -18.06 10.81 0.42
C GLY A 364 -18.04 11.96 -0.58
N ALA A 365 -18.57 11.75 -1.80
CA ALA A 365 -18.24 12.56 -2.98
C ALA A 365 -18.65 14.05 -2.90
N GLU A 366 -19.58 14.41 -2.01
CA GLU A 366 -19.97 15.79 -1.72
C GLU A 366 -18.98 16.42 -0.74
N ASN A 367 -18.82 15.81 0.44
CA ASN A 367 -17.85 16.21 1.47
C ASN A 367 -16.42 16.31 0.92
N THR A 368 -15.98 15.41 0.03
CA THR A 368 -14.66 15.52 -0.62
C THR A 368 -14.47 16.89 -1.28
N ARG A 369 -15.48 17.42 -1.98
CA ARG A 369 -15.36 18.71 -2.67
C ARG A 369 -15.29 19.91 -1.73
N VAL A 370 -15.83 19.77 -0.52
CA VAL A 370 -15.84 20.83 0.50
C VAL A 370 -14.60 20.73 1.41
N LYS A 371 -14.34 19.55 1.99
CA LYS A 371 -13.35 19.34 3.07
C LYS A 371 -11.94 19.04 2.57
N LEU A 372 -11.76 18.28 1.49
CA LEU A 372 -10.42 17.91 0.98
C LEU A 372 -9.54 19.12 0.57
N PRO A 373 -10.07 20.21 -0.04
CA PRO A 373 -9.27 21.42 -0.29
C PRO A 373 -8.59 21.96 0.98
N HIS A 374 -9.29 22.01 2.11
CA HIS A 374 -8.74 22.49 3.38
C HIS A 374 -7.65 21.56 3.93
N MET A 375 -7.83 20.24 3.80
CA MET A 375 -6.81 19.24 4.18
C MET A 375 -5.53 19.40 3.35
N ILE A 376 -5.66 19.50 2.03
CA ILE A 376 -4.53 19.66 1.11
C ILE A 376 -3.78 20.97 1.40
N ARG A 377 -4.50 22.06 1.69
CA ARG A 377 -3.90 23.36 2.02
C ARG A 377 -3.16 23.33 3.36
N ALA A 378 -3.75 22.75 4.42
CA ALA A 378 -3.10 22.65 5.73
C ALA A 378 -1.82 21.82 5.70
N VAL A 379 -1.86 20.63 5.08
CA VAL A 379 -0.69 19.75 4.90
C VAL A 379 0.41 20.46 4.10
N ARG A 380 0.05 21.19 3.04
CA ARG A 380 0.99 21.98 2.23
C ARG A 380 1.58 23.17 2.99
N GLN A 381 0.80 23.86 3.81
CA GLN A 381 1.24 25.00 4.63
C GLN A 381 2.22 24.54 5.73
N ALA A 382 2.03 23.34 6.28
CA ALA A 382 2.99 22.69 7.16
C ALA A 382 4.23 22.12 6.44
N GLY A 383 4.31 22.25 5.10
CA GLY A 383 5.43 21.73 4.28
C GLY A 383 5.49 20.20 4.17
N LEU A 384 4.43 19.49 4.56
CA LEU A 384 4.41 18.04 4.69
C LEU A 384 4.17 17.32 3.35
N ILE A 385 4.92 16.23 3.12
CA ILE A 385 4.85 15.41 1.91
C ILE A 385 4.15 14.09 2.23
N VAL A 386 3.01 13.84 1.58
CA VAL A 386 2.18 12.65 1.75
C VAL A 386 1.62 12.18 0.39
N THR A 387 1.36 10.88 0.27
CA THR A 387 0.63 10.32 -0.87
C THR A 387 -0.87 10.44 -0.60
N TRP A 388 -1.64 11.07 -1.49
CA TRP A 388 -3.10 11.19 -1.34
C TRP A 388 -3.82 10.06 -2.08
N CYS A 389 -4.89 9.48 -1.51
CA CYS A 389 -5.70 8.42 -2.11
C CYS A 389 -7.22 8.58 -1.85
N GLU A 390 -8.03 8.62 -2.91
CA GLU A 390 -9.50 8.48 -2.90
C GLU A 390 -10.00 8.16 -4.32
N LEU A 391 -11.29 8.40 -4.63
CA LEU A 391 -11.93 8.08 -5.91
C LEU A 391 -12.42 9.32 -6.67
N ARG A 392 -13.72 9.41 -6.99
CA ARG A 392 -14.25 10.20 -8.12
C ARG A 392 -14.09 11.73 -7.98
N ALA A 393 -14.45 12.30 -6.84
CA ALA A 393 -14.43 13.75 -6.59
C ALA A 393 -13.01 14.31 -6.39
N PHE A 394 -12.13 13.46 -5.87
CA PHE A 394 -10.76 13.74 -5.48
C PHE A 394 -9.85 14.15 -6.64
N PHE A 395 -10.05 13.60 -7.86
CA PHE A 395 -9.32 14.07 -9.04
C PHE A 395 -9.68 15.51 -9.43
N ASP A 396 -10.93 15.94 -9.24
CA ASP A 396 -11.36 17.31 -9.52
C ASP A 396 -10.68 18.28 -8.53
N VAL A 397 -10.73 17.94 -7.24
CA VAL A 397 -10.09 18.72 -6.17
C VAL A 397 -8.57 18.80 -6.34
N HIS A 398 -7.89 17.70 -6.67
CA HIS A 398 -6.45 17.72 -6.89
C HIS A 398 -6.02 18.53 -8.12
N GLU A 399 -6.87 18.64 -9.17
CA GLU A 399 -6.61 19.55 -10.29
C GLU A 399 -6.80 21.02 -9.87
N GLN A 400 -7.88 21.35 -9.12
CA GLN A 400 -8.14 22.69 -8.59
C GLN A 400 -7.03 23.17 -7.63
N GLU A 401 -6.63 22.32 -6.69
CA GLU A 401 -5.58 22.64 -5.71
C GLU A 401 -4.15 22.58 -6.29
N GLY A 402 -3.97 22.17 -7.55
CA GLY A 402 -2.65 22.05 -8.18
C GLY A 402 -1.74 21.00 -7.52
N SER A 403 -2.30 19.85 -7.15
CA SER A 403 -1.61 18.78 -6.40
C SER A 403 -1.77 17.40 -7.07
N TYR A 404 -1.24 16.34 -6.44
CA TYR A 404 -1.18 15.01 -7.03
C TYR A 404 -2.22 14.04 -6.44
N PRO A 405 -3.16 13.51 -7.25
CA PRO A 405 -3.95 12.35 -6.85
C PRO A 405 -3.01 11.13 -6.92
N GLY A 406 -2.43 10.75 -5.78
CA GLY A 406 -1.34 9.77 -5.70
C GLY A 406 -1.77 8.32 -5.87
N GLY A 407 -3.06 8.01 -5.72
CA GLY A 407 -3.57 6.65 -5.91
C GLY A 407 -5.05 6.48 -5.59
N ILE A 408 -5.46 5.21 -5.54
CA ILE A 408 -6.77 4.75 -5.06
C ILE A 408 -6.61 3.65 -4.00
N HIS A 409 -7.60 3.55 -3.12
CA HIS A 409 -7.76 2.46 -2.16
C HIS A 409 -9.16 1.87 -2.33
N LEU A 410 -9.24 0.56 -2.60
CA LEU A 410 -10.48 -0.12 -2.98
C LEU A 410 -10.75 -1.37 -2.14
N GLU A 411 -12.02 -1.70 -2.02
CA GLU A 411 -12.49 -3.00 -1.56
C GLU A 411 -13.16 -3.69 -2.75
N MET A 412 -12.58 -4.82 -3.17
CA MET A 412 -12.80 -5.42 -4.49
C MET A 412 -12.43 -6.91 -4.47
N THR A 413 -13.02 -7.69 -5.38
CA THR A 413 -12.73 -9.13 -5.48
C THR A 413 -12.74 -9.62 -6.93
N GLY A 414 -11.87 -10.61 -7.22
CA GLY A 414 -11.90 -11.35 -8.49
C GLY A 414 -13.10 -12.29 -8.62
N GLN A 415 -13.87 -12.52 -7.54
CA GLN A 415 -15.10 -13.30 -7.59
C GLN A 415 -16.22 -12.56 -8.36
N ASN A 416 -17.11 -13.32 -9.00
CA ASN A 416 -18.28 -12.80 -9.70
C ASN A 416 -19.47 -12.55 -8.74
N VAL A 417 -19.34 -11.50 -7.92
CA VAL A 417 -20.29 -11.11 -6.84
C VAL A 417 -21.23 -9.96 -7.23
N THR A 418 -22.33 -9.84 -6.48
CA THR A 418 -23.32 -8.76 -6.56
C THR A 418 -23.39 -8.01 -5.23
N GLU A 419 -22.30 -7.35 -4.84
CA GLU A 419 -22.23 -6.64 -3.54
C GLU A 419 -22.45 -5.12 -3.67
N CYS A 420 -21.96 -4.50 -4.75
CA CYS A 420 -22.21 -3.09 -5.08
C CYS A 420 -23.24 -2.96 -6.21
N ILE A 421 -24.20 -2.05 -6.07
CA ILE A 421 -25.17 -1.70 -7.13
C ILE A 421 -24.52 -0.92 -8.29
N GLY A 422 -25.09 -1.03 -9.48
CA GLY A 422 -24.66 -0.31 -10.69
C GLY A 422 -23.44 -0.91 -11.40
N GLY A 423 -22.68 -0.05 -12.09
CA GLY A 423 -21.67 -0.42 -13.09
C GLY A 423 -22.29 -0.88 -14.42
N SER A 424 -21.48 -1.16 -15.43
CA SER A 424 -21.96 -1.45 -16.80
C SER A 424 -22.76 -2.73 -17.00
N LYS A 425 -22.81 -3.63 -16.00
CA LYS A 425 -23.74 -4.78 -15.95
C LYS A 425 -24.95 -4.55 -15.03
N THR A 426 -25.18 -3.30 -14.61
CA THR A 426 -26.34 -2.80 -13.84
C THR A 426 -26.83 -3.75 -12.75
N VAL A 427 -26.00 -3.96 -11.72
CA VAL A 427 -26.42 -4.71 -10.52
C VAL A 427 -27.54 -3.91 -9.82
N THR A 428 -28.73 -4.50 -9.71
CA THR A 428 -29.88 -3.90 -9.02
C THR A 428 -29.87 -4.23 -7.52
N LEU A 429 -30.88 -3.77 -6.77
CA LEU A 429 -31.07 -4.16 -5.38
C LEU A 429 -31.47 -5.64 -5.24
N ASP A 430 -32.27 -6.15 -6.17
CA ASP A 430 -32.77 -7.53 -6.14
C ASP A 430 -31.63 -8.53 -6.41
N ASP A 431 -30.72 -8.18 -7.32
CA ASP A 431 -29.51 -8.95 -7.66
C ASP A 431 -28.58 -9.19 -6.46
N LEU A 432 -28.60 -8.31 -5.45
CA LEU A 432 -27.72 -8.42 -4.28
C LEU A 432 -27.90 -9.78 -3.58
N SER A 433 -29.16 -10.21 -3.44
CA SER A 433 -29.53 -11.48 -2.83
C SER A 433 -28.87 -12.71 -3.47
N SER A 434 -28.48 -12.63 -4.74
CA SER A 434 -27.97 -13.78 -5.49
C SER A 434 -26.54 -14.18 -5.11
N ARG A 435 -25.66 -13.22 -4.80
CA ARG A 435 -24.21 -13.44 -4.61
C ARG A 435 -23.53 -12.43 -3.66
N TYR A 436 -24.24 -11.92 -2.66
CA TYR A 436 -23.60 -11.25 -1.53
C TYR A 436 -22.79 -12.26 -0.70
N ARG A 437 -21.49 -12.02 -0.50
CA ARG A 437 -20.58 -12.97 0.20
C ARG A 437 -19.77 -12.35 1.34
N THR A 438 -19.66 -11.03 1.38
CA THR A 438 -19.01 -10.31 2.48
C THR A 438 -19.87 -10.30 3.75
N HIS A 439 -19.26 -10.54 4.90
CA HIS A 439 -19.86 -10.27 6.23
C HIS A 439 -19.52 -8.85 6.73
N CYS A 440 -19.00 -8.00 5.84
CA CYS A 440 -18.50 -6.66 6.14
C CYS A 440 -19.02 -5.67 5.07
N ASP A 441 -18.20 -4.73 4.62
CA ASP A 441 -18.62 -3.71 3.64
C ASP A 441 -18.59 -4.33 2.22
N PRO A 442 -19.46 -3.87 1.29
CA PRO A 442 -19.62 -4.44 -0.06
C PRO A 442 -18.40 -4.20 -0.97
N ARG A 443 -17.96 -5.25 -1.68
CA ARG A 443 -16.81 -5.21 -2.60
C ARG A 443 -17.24 -4.89 -4.03
N LEU A 444 -16.41 -4.15 -4.77
CA LEU A 444 -16.54 -4.05 -6.23
C LEU A 444 -16.24 -5.41 -6.87
N ASN A 445 -17.09 -5.86 -7.81
CA ASN A 445 -16.75 -7.00 -8.65
C ASN A 445 -15.74 -6.62 -9.75
N ALA A 446 -15.22 -7.61 -10.47
CA ALA A 446 -14.21 -7.40 -11.51
C ALA A 446 -14.63 -6.41 -12.62
N SER A 447 -15.91 -6.40 -13.03
CA SER A 447 -16.41 -5.53 -14.09
C SER A 447 -16.44 -4.06 -13.63
N GLN A 448 -16.98 -3.81 -12.44
CA GLN A 448 -17.01 -2.49 -11.79
C GLN A 448 -15.59 -1.96 -11.51
N SER A 449 -14.68 -2.86 -11.11
CA SER A 449 -13.27 -2.53 -10.84
C SER A 449 -12.53 -2.09 -12.11
N LEU A 450 -12.76 -2.77 -13.24
CA LEU A 450 -12.14 -2.40 -14.52
C LEU A 450 -12.75 -1.14 -15.14
N GLU A 451 -14.06 -0.95 -15.04
CA GLU A 451 -14.74 0.30 -15.43
C GLU A 451 -14.10 1.51 -14.74
N LEU A 452 -13.88 1.41 -13.43
CA LEU A 452 -13.22 2.42 -12.62
C LEU A 452 -11.74 2.62 -13.02
N ALA A 453 -11.00 1.54 -13.28
CA ALA A 453 -9.61 1.62 -13.73
C ALA A 453 -9.48 2.39 -15.06
N PHE A 454 -10.37 2.12 -16.03
CA PHE A 454 -10.41 2.87 -17.29
C PHE A 454 -10.75 4.35 -17.08
N ALA A 455 -11.76 4.65 -16.25
CA ALA A 455 -12.16 6.02 -15.96
C ALA A 455 -11.06 6.85 -15.27
N ILE A 456 -10.22 6.20 -14.45
CA ILE A 456 -9.03 6.82 -13.84
C ILE A 456 -7.92 6.99 -14.88
N ALA A 457 -7.61 5.97 -15.66
CA ALA A 457 -6.57 6.03 -16.70
C ALA A 457 -6.81 7.19 -17.68
N ASP A 458 -8.05 7.40 -18.12
CA ASP A 458 -8.44 8.54 -18.95
C ASP A 458 -8.24 9.91 -18.27
N ARG A 459 -8.43 10.02 -16.95
CA ARG A 459 -8.15 11.24 -16.18
C ARG A 459 -6.64 11.50 -16.04
N LEU A 460 -5.86 10.46 -15.77
CA LEU A 460 -4.39 10.54 -15.65
C LEU A 460 -3.76 11.03 -16.97
N ARG A 461 -4.15 10.41 -18.09
CA ARG A 461 -3.74 10.81 -19.45
C ARG A 461 -4.05 12.27 -19.74
N LYS A 462 -5.32 12.68 -19.57
CA LYS A 462 -5.77 14.07 -19.79
C LYS A 462 -4.99 15.08 -18.93
N LYS A 463 -4.64 14.75 -17.68
CA LYS A 463 -3.83 15.63 -16.82
C LYS A 463 -2.41 15.80 -17.36
N ARG A 464 -1.75 14.71 -17.80
CA ARG A 464 -0.42 14.75 -18.39
C ARG A 464 -0.40 15.56 -19.68
N ASP A 465 -1.36 15.33 -20.58
CA ASP A 465 -1.39 15.99 -21.89
C ASP A 465 -1.65 17.51 -21.73
N ARG A 466 -2.50 17.91 -20.76
CA ARG A 466 -2.64 19.32 -20.32
C ARG A 466 -1.37 19.90 -19.70
N ALA A 467 -0.49 19.10 -19.12
CA ALA A 467 0.80 19.57 -18.60
C ALA A 467 1.82 19.76 -19.73
N TRP A 468 1.89 18.81 -20.67
CA TRP A 468 2.73 18.91 -21.86
C TRP A 468 2.41 20.15 -22.70
N ASN A 469 1.13 20.37 -23.03
CA ASN A 469 0.74 21.54 -23.82
C ASN A 469 1.12 22.86 -23.13
N ARG A 470 0.97 22.95 -21.80
CA ARG A 470 1.40 24.12 -21.02
C ARG A 470 2.91 24.31 -20.96
N LEU A 471 3.71 23.24 -21.10
CA LEU A 471 5.16 23.33 -21.25
C LEU A 471 5.53 23.88 -22.63
N VAL A 472 4.93 23.34 -23.69
CA VAL A 472 5.17 23.79 -25.09
C VAL A 472 4.82 25.27 -25.25
N TYR A 473 3.64 25.72 -24.78
CA TYR A 473 3.26 27.13 -24.83
C TYR A 473 4.18 28.07 -24.02
N ARG A 474 4.96 27.55 -23.06
CA ARG A 474 5.97 28.30 -22.28
C ARG A 474 7.40 28.23 -22.83
N ALA A 475 7.61 27.47 -23.91
CA ALA A 475 8.89 27.34 -24.60
C ALA A 475 8.88 27.97 -26.00
N VAL A 476 7.71 28.41 -26.47
CA VAL A 476 7.44 29.06 -27.76
C VAL A 476 7.08 30.55 -27.59
N ALA A 477 6.92 31.01 -26.34
CA ALA A 477 6.69 32.39 -25.93
C ALA A 477 7.79 32.83 -24.95
#